data_AF-A0A7X7Y2G4-F1
#
_entry.id   AF-A0A7X7Y2G4-F1
#
_cell.length_a   1.000
_cell.length_b   1.000
_cell.length_c   1.000
_cell.angle_alpha   90.00
_cell.angle_beta   90.00
_cell.angle_gamma   90.00
#
_symmetry.space_group_name_H-M   'P 1'
#
loop_
_entity.id
_entity.type
_entity.pdbx_description
1 polymer ?
#
loop_
_entity_poly.entity_id
_entity_poly.type
_entity_poly.pdbx_seq_one_letter_code
_entity_poly.pdbx_strand_id
1 'polypeptide(L)'
;TRIYIPGGAVGGFDFIRALSLMSPTEATMTSARNPRAYYYTPYYREGLFDIEEPEKLFSGSVRELMEEFPHTYNVVMATSLACGGPEKTKFNMYAAPSVRGDEYNIRVMGRHVAMDMNVYSVNYGIAAWTVVAMLQNIVSPVVF
;
A
#
# COMPACT_ATOMS: atom_id res chain seq x y z
N THR A 1 26.31 2.57 6.69
CA THR A 1 25.55 2.70 5.43
C THR A 1 24.15 3.19 5.73
N ARG A 2 23.54 4.03 4.88
CA ARG A 2 22.14 4.49 5.01
C ARG A 2 21.28 3.84 3.92
N ILE A 3 20.08 3.41 4.26
CA ILE A 3 19.07 2.88 3.32
C ILE A 3 17.92 3.86 3.29
N TYR A 4 17.51 4.27 2.08
CA TYR A 4 16.38 5.17 1.88
C TYR A 4 15.28 4.42 1.11
N ILE A 5 14.06 4.45 1.65
CA ILE A 5 12.89 3.81 1.05
C ILE A 5 11.96 4.94 0.58
N PRO A 6 11.84 5.19 -0.74
CA PRO A 6 10.94 6.20 -1.27
C PRO A 6 9.48 5.77 -1.09
N GLY A 7 8.54 6.72 -1.18
CA GLY A 7 7.10 6.44 -1.08
C GLY A 7 6.54 5.49 -2.15
N GLY A 8 7.28 5.26 -3.24
CA GLY A 8 6.87 4.35 -4.30
C GLY A 8 5.61 4.84 -5.00
N ALA A 9 4.64 3.95 -5.22
CA ALA A 9 3.36 4.29 -5.83
C ALA A 9 2.36 4.96 -4.86
N VAL A 10 2.76 5.15 -3.59
CA VAL A 10 1.96 5.81 -2.55
C VAL A 10 2.76 6.99 -1.98
N GLY A 11 2.65 7.27 -0.67
CA GLY A 11 3.40 8.30 0.02
C GLY A 11 3.14 8.27 1.52
N GLY A 12 3.46 9.36 2.22
CA GLY A 12 3.09 9.55 3.62
C GLY A 12 3.86 8.70 4.63
N PHE A 13 4.97 8.06 4.24
CA PHE A 13 5.77 7.20 5.14
C PHE A 13 6.35 7.97 6.31
N ASP A 14 6.69 9.24 6.11
CA ASP A 14 7.08 10.20 7.13
C ASP A 14 5.98 10.38 8.20
N PHE A 15 4.75 10.67 7.77
CA PHE A 15 3.61 10.89 8.66
C PHE A 15 3.21 9.61 9.38
N ILE A 16 3.12 8.50 8.65
CA ILE A 16 2.84 7.16 9.19
C ILE A 16 3.87 6.81 10.27
N ARG A 17 5.16 6.98 9.98
CA ARG A 17 6.23 6.70 10.94
C ARG A 17 6.15 7.61 12.16
N ALA A 18 5.83 8.89 11.98
CA ALA A 18 5.62 9.81 13.09
C ALA A 18 4.46 9.35 14.00
N LEU A 19 3.34 8.88 13.43
CA LEU A 19 2.23 8.30 14.20
C LEU A 19 2.66 7.09 15.01
N SER A 20 3.38 6.15 14.39
CA SER A 20 3.85 4.93 15.05
C SER A 20 4.91 5.20 16.13
N LEU A 21 5.67 6.30 16.02
CA LEU A 21 6.58 6.75 17.07
C LEU A 21 5.84 7.40 18.26
N MET A 22 4.72 8.09 17.99
CA MET A 22 3.95 8.80 19.02
C MET A 22 3.16 7.84 19.93
N SER A 23 2.62 6.76 19.38
CA SER A 23 1.84 5.77 20.13
C SER A 23 1.75 4.44 19.38
N PRO A 24 1.39 3.33 20.05
CA PRO A 24 0.97 2.12 19.34
C PRO A 24 -0.12 2.45 18.32
N THR A 25 0.03 1.95 17.10
CA THR A 25 -0.89 2.20 15.99
C THR A 25 -1.46 0.90 15.43
N GLU A 26 -2.72 0.94 15.02
CA GLU A 26 -3.32 -0.09 14.18
C GLU A 26 -3.33 0.39 12.74
N ALA A 27 -2.82 -0.43 11.82
CA ALA A 27 -2.73 -0.09 10.41
C ALA A 27 -3.52 -1.10 9.57
N THR A 28 -4.37 -0.58 8.69
CA THR A 28 -5.07 -1.35 7.65
C THR A 28 -4.78 -0.75 6.30
N MET A 29 -4.33 -1.58 5.38
CA MET A 29 -4.21 -1.25 3.98
C MET A 29 -5.29 -1.99 3.19
N THR A 30 -5.88 -1.32 2.22
CA THR A 30 -6.83 -1.92 1.29
C THR A 30 -6.39 -1.60 -0.13
N SER A 31 -6.39 -2.59 -1.00
CA SER A 31 -6.17 -2.40 -2.43
C SER A 31 -7.41 -2.79 -3.22
N ALA A 32 -7.68 -2.07 -4.29
CA ALA A 32 -8.69 -2.42 -5.28
C ALA A 32 -8.10 -2.27 -6.69
N ARG A 33 -8.39 -3.24 -7.55
CA ARG A 33 -8.00 -3.23 -8.96
C ARG A 33 -9.11 -3.83 -9.80
N ASN A 34 -9.06 -3.58 -11.10
CA ASN A 34 -9.95 -4.25 -12.04
C ASN A 34 -9.80 -5.78 -11.91
N PRO A 35 -10.90 -6.57 -11.97
CA PRO A 35 -10.84 -8.03 -11.94
C PRO A 35 -9.80 -8.66 -12.88
N ARG A 36 -9.58 -8.06 -14.05
CA ARG A 36 -8.59 -8.51 -15.04
C ARG A 36 -7.16 -8.50 -14.53
N ALA A 37 -6.83 -7.65 -13.55
CA ALA A 37 -5.50 -7.59 -12.94
C ALA A 37 -5.14 -8.88 -12.19
N TYR A 38 -6.12 -9.69 -11.80
CA TYR A 38 -5.91 -10.89 -11.00
C TYR A 38 -5.79 -12.18 -11.81
N TYR A 39 -5.90 -12.14 -13.15
CA TYR A 39 -5.96 -13.33 -14.02
C TYR A 39 -4.81 -14.34 -13.82
N TYR A 40 -3.59 -13.86 -13.57
CA TYR A 40 -2.41 -14.69 -13.34
C TYR A 40 -2.05 -14.86 -11.86
N THR A 41 -3.01 -14.64 -10.97
CA THR A 41 -2.81 -14.74 -9.51
C THR A 41 -3.59 -15.92 -8.94
N PRO A 42 -3.19 -16.45 -7.77
CA PRO A 42 -3.96 -17.48 -7.04
C PRO A 42 -5.43 -17.12 -6.76
N TYR A 43 -5.80 -15.85 -6.82
CA TYR A 43 -7.17 -15.39 -6.57
C TYR A 43 -8.07 -15.36 -7.81
N TYR A 44 -7.55 -15.72 -8.99
CA TYR A 44 -8.41 -15.88 -10.16
C TYR A 44 -9.33 -17.09 -10.01
N ARG A 45 -10.60 -16.89 -10.35
CA ARG A 45 -11.62 -17.94 -10.49
C ARG A 45 -12.53 -17.62 -11.67
N GLU A 46 -13.21 -18.64 -12.18
CA GLU A 46 -14.25 -18.44 -13.19
C GLU A 46 -15.34 -17.48 -12.68
N GLY A 47 -15.81 -16.59 -13.56
CA GLY A 47 -16.79 -15.55 -13.26
C GLY A 47 -16.24 -14.30 -12.55
N LEU A 48 -14.94 -14.24 -12.20
CA LEU A 48 -14.37 -13.05 -11.54
C LEU A 48 -14.46 -11.78 -12.41
N PHE A 49 -14.41 -11.92 -13.73
CA PHE A 49 -14.50 -10.79 -14.65
C PHE A 49 -15.92 -10.23 -14.79
N ASP A 50 -16.92 -11.00 -14.39
CA ASP A 50 -18.34 -10.70 -14.57
C ASP A 50 -19.00 -10.22 -13.28
N ILE A 51 -18.23 -10.02 -12.20
CA ILE A 51 -18.75 -9.44 -10.95
C ILE A 51 -19.27 -8.03 -11.22
N GLU A 52 -20.40 -7.67 -10.61
CA GLU A 52 -20.99 -6.32 -10.74
C GLU A 52 -20.57 -5.40 -9.59
N GLU A 53 -20.24 -5.98 -8.44
CA GLU A 53 -19.87 -5.27 -7.22
C GLU A 53 -18.46 -5.66 -6.75
N PRO A 54 -17.77 -4.83 -5.95
CA PRO A 54 -16.46 -5.17 -5.42
C PRO A 54 -16.47 -6.48 -4.60
N GLU A 55 -15.60 -7.41 -4.98
CA GLU A 55 -15.41 -8.70 -4.31
C GLU A 55 -14.08 -8.72 -3.54
N LYS A 56 -14.12 -9.12 -2.28
CA LYS A 56 -12.92 -9.30 -1.46
C LYS A 56 -12.24 -10.62 -1.81
N LEU A 57 -11.00 -10.54 -2.28
CA LEU A 57 -10.18 -11.69 -2.64
C LEU A 57 -9.30 -12.18 -1.49
N PHE A 58 -8.84 -11.26 -0.63
CA PHE A 58 -7.96 -11.57 0.49
C PHE A 58 -8.24 -10.66 1.69
N SER A 59 -8.06 -11.21 2.89
CA SER A 59 -7.98 -10.45 4.14
C SER A 59 -7.08 -11.20 5.13
N GLY A 60 -5.98 -10.57 5.52
CA GLY A 60 -5.02 -11.12 6.45
C GLY A 60 -4.00 -10.08 6.88
N SER A 61 -2.91 -10.51 7.50
CA SER A 61 -1.72 -9.70 7.73
C SER A 61 -0.93 -9.52 6.44
N VAL A 62 -0.09 -8.47 6.39
CA VAL A 62 0.88 -8.31 5.29
C VAL A 62 1.87 -9.48 5.28
N ARG A 63 2.19 -10.05 6.45
CA ARG A 63 3.03 -11.25 6.54
C ARG A 63 2.44 -12.43 5.75
N GLU A 64 1.17 -12.76 5.98
CA GLU A 64 0.48 -13.84 5.26
C GLU A 64 0.41 -13.55 3.75
N LEU A 65 0.15 -12.29 3.36
CA LEU A 65 0.18 -11.89 1.95
C LEU A 65 1.55 -12.19 1.31
N MET A 66 2.65 -11.90 2.00
CA MET A 66 4.00 -12.11 1.48
C MET A 66 4.37 -13.59 1.34
N GLU A 67 3.69 -14.50 2.03
CA GLU A 67 3.88 -15.94 1.86
C GLU A 67 3.27 -16.43 0.54
N GLU A 68 2.18 -15.82 0.09
CA GLU A 68 1.56 -16.09 -1.22
C GLU A 68 2.21 -15.29 -2.36
N PHE A 69 2.71 -14.07 -2.07
CA PHE A 69 3.23 -13.13 -3.07
C PHE A 69 4.64 -12.58 -2.75
N PRO A 70 5.67 -13.43 -2.65
CA PRO A 70 7.00 -13.03 -2.14
C PRO A 70 7.75 -12.01 -3.01
N HIS A 71 7.34 -11.81 -4.26
CA HIS A 71 8.01 -10.93 -5.23
C HIS A 71 7.15 -9.77 -5.72
N THR A 72 5.96 -9.57 -5.15
CA THR A 72 5.06 -8.46 -5.53
C THR A 72 4.57 -7.72 -4.28
N TYR A 73 3.65 -6.76 -4.43
CA TYR A 73 3.12 -5.96 -3.30
C TYR A 73 4.17 -5.21 -2.47
N ASN A 74 5.25 -4.77 -3.11
CA ASN A 74 6.30 -3.95 -2.50
C ASN A 74 5.77 -2.70 -1.76
N VAL A 75 4.74 -2.05 -2.30
CA VAL A 75 4.06 -0.91 -1.66
C VAL A 75 3.46 -1.28 -0.31
N VAL A 76 2.83 -2.45 -0.23
CA VAL A 76 2.19 -2.95 1.00
C VAL A 76 3.26 -3.28 2.04
N MET A 77 4.33 -3.96 1.61
CA MET A 77 5.47 -4.26 2.48
C MET A 77 6.14 -2.98 3.00
N ALA A 78 6.48 -2.03 2.14
CA ALA A 78 7.14 -0.78 2.52
C ALA A 78 6.29 0.05 3.49
N THR A 79 4.98 0.16 3.24
CA THR A 79 4.05 0.84 4.15
C THR A 79 3.99 0.13 5.51
N SER A 80 3.93 -1.21 5.53
CA SER A 80 3.91 -1.97 6.78
C SER A 80 5.18 -1.73 7.63
N LEU A 81 6.34 -1.58 6.99
CA LEU A 81 7.61 -1.25 7.64
C LEU A 81 7.64 0.19 8.19
N ALA A 82 6.91 1.11 7.57
CA ALA A 82 6.73 2.47 8.10
C ALA A 82 5.77 2.51 9.31
N CYS A 83 4.88 1.52 9.43
CA CYS A 83 3.93 1.33 10.53
C CYS A 83 4.50 0.43 11.65
N GLY A 84 3.68 -0.51 12.15
CA GLY A 84 4.00 -1.49 13.19
C GLY A 84 4.60 -2.82 12.71
N GLY A 85 4.93 -2.93 11.41
CA GLY A 85 5.50 -4.13 10.79
C GLY A 85 4.49 -5.01 10.04
N PRO A 86 4.98 -5.97 9.22
CA PRO A 86 4.14 -6.83 8.38
C PRO A 86 3.15 -7.71 9.14
N GLU A 87 3.51 -8.15 10.35
CA GLU A 87 2.69 -9.03 11.19
C GLU A 87 1.50 -8.28 11.80
N LYS A 88 1.66 -6.99 12.08
CA LYS A 88 0.66 -6.15 12.74
C LYS A 88 -0.18 -5.32 11.78
N THR A 89 0.20 -5.27 10.51
CA THR A 89 -0.51 -4.49 9.49
C THR A 89 -1.52 -5.40 8.81
N LYS A 90 -2.79 -5.04 8.86
CA LYS A 90 -3.85 -5.75 8.13
C LYS A 90 -3.87 -5.33 6.67
N PHE A 91 -4.11 -6.26 5.77
CA PHE A 91 -4.30 -6.02 4.36
C PHE A 91 -5.59 -6.63 3.84
N ASN A 92 -6.34 -5.88 3.04
CA ASN A 92 -7.49 -6.36 2.29
C ASN A 92 -7.25 -6.15 0.79
N MET A 93 -7.63 -7.13 -0.02
CA MET A 93 -7.55 -7.07 -1.47
C MET A 93 -8.92 -7.22 -2.08
N TYR A 94 -9.26 -6.35 -3.04
CA TYR A 94 -10.53 -6.38 -3.74
C TYR A 94 -10.34 -6.41 -5.25
N ALA A 95 -11.19 -7.19 -5.91
CA ALA A 95 -11.51 -7.01 -7.33
C ALA A 95 -12.71 -6.06 -7.43
N ALA A 96 -12.56 -4.98 -8.18
CA ALA A 96 -13.58 -3.94 -8.32
C ALA A 96 -13.71 -3.53 -9.79
N PRO A 97 -14.86 -3.80 -10.46
CA PRO A 97 -15.04 -3.53 -11.90
C PRO A 97 -14.86 -2.07 -12.30
N SER A 98 -15.22 -1.14 -11.41
CA SER A 98 -15.15 0.30 -11.63
C SER A 98 -13.72 0.87 -11.63
N VAL A 99 -12.75 0.13 -11.11
CA VAL A 99 -11.37 0.59 -10.97
C VAL A 99 -10.61 0.49 -12.29
N ARG A 100 -9.94 1.57 -12.68
CA ARG A 100 -9.19 1.69 -13.95
C ARG A 100 -7.67 1.54 -13.83
N GLY A 101 -7.15 1.41 -12.62
CA GLY A 101 -5.73 1.20 -12.35
C GLY A 101 -5.55 0.57 -10.98
N ASP A 102 -4.72 1.16 -10.14
CA ASP A 102 -4.54 0.71 -8.76
C ASP A 102 -5.04 1.78 -7.78
N GLU A 103 -5.91 1.34 -6.87
CA GLU A 103 -6.37 2.12 -5.73
C GLU A 103 -5.81 1.53 -4.45
N TYR A 104 -5.23 2.39 -3.61
CA TYR A 104 -4.79 2.04 -2.28
C TYR A 104 -5.45 2.96 -1.26
N ASN A 105 -6.04 2.37 -0.22
CA ASN A 105 -6.44 3.05 0.99
C ASN A 105 -5.50 2.62 2.13
N ILE A 106 -4.95 3.60 2.85
CA ILE A 106 -4.06 3.38 3.99
C ILE A 106 -4.69 4.08 5.19
N ARG A 107 -5.16 3.28 6.15
CA ARG A 107 -5.71 3.76 7.40
C ARG A 107 -4.78 3.42 8.55
N VAL A 108 -4.36 4.44 9.30
CA VAL A 108 -3.52 4.28 10.49
C VAL A 108 -4.19 4.99 11.67
N MET A 109 -4.49 4.24 12.71
CA MET A 109 -5.17 4.73 13.91
C MET A 109 -4.19 4.74 15.08
N GLY A 110 -3.88 5.92 15.60
CA GLY A 110 -3.17 6.09 16.87
C GLY A 110 -4.09 6.62 17.97
N ARG A 111 -3.55 6.81 19.17
CA ARG A 111 -4.35 7.27 20.33
C ARG A 111 -4.97 8.67 20.12
N HIS A 112 -4.23 9.58 19.50
CA HIS A 112 -4.61 10.98 19.38
C HIS A 112 -4.85 11.43 17.94
N VAL A 113 -4.30 10.69 16.98
CA VAL A 113 -4.32 11.06 15.56
C VAL A 113 -4.65 9.83 14.74
N ALA A 114 -5.52 10.03 13.75
CA ALA A 114 -5.90 9.04 12.77
C ALA A 114 -5.54 9.57 11.37
N MET A 115 -5.10 8.68 10.50
CA MET A 115 -4.86 8.95 9.08
C MET A 115 -5.76 8.05 8.24
N ASP A 116 -6.37 8.63 7.21
CA ASP A 116 -7.07 7.91 6.15
C ASP A 116 -6.63 8.50 4.81
N MET A 117 -5.78 7.78 4.08
CA MET A 117 -5.18 8.26 2.84
C MET A 117 -5.60 7.36 1.67
N ASN A 118 -6.16 7.98 0.63
CA ASN A 118 -6.49 7.31 -0.62
C ASN A 118 -5.51 7.71 -1.72
N VAL A 119 -5.00 6.73 -2.46
CA VAL A 119 -4.12 6.92 -3.61
C VAL A 119 -4.75 6.24 -4.81
N TYR A 120 -5.01 7.03 -5.84
CA TYR A 120 -5.58 6.57 -7.10
C TYR A 120 -4.54 6.74 -8.20
N SER A 121 -4.18 5.65 -8.87
CA SER A 121 -3.17 5.68 -9.91
C SER A 121 -3.65 4.97 -11.16
N VAL A 122 -3.43 5.60 -12.31
CA VAL A 122 -3.68 4.99 -13.63
C VAL A 122 -2.46 4.24 -14.16
N ASN A 123 -1.27 4.54 -13.62
CA ASN A 123 0.00 3.90 -13.94
C ASN A 123 1.01 4.06 -12.79
N TYR A 124 2.19 3.46 -12.95
CA TYR A 124 3.23 3.38 -11.92
C TYR A 124 4.33 4.46 -12.00
N GLY A 125 4.19 5.46 -12.88
CA GLY A 125 5.23 6.46 -13.14
C GLY A 125 5.62 7.27 -11.89
N ILE A 126 4.67 7.50 -10.99
CA ILE A 126 4.93 8.21 -9.72
C ILE A 126 6.00 7.51 -8.86
N ALA A 127 6.14 6.19 -8.93
CA ALA A 127 7.16 5.46 -8.18
C ALA A 127 8.59 5.85 -8.58
N ALA A 128 8.83 6.16 -9.86
CA ALA A 128 10.13 6.68 -10.30
C ALA A 128 10.35 8.11 -9.80
N TRP A 129 9.32 8.95 -9.83
CA TRP A 129 9.41 10.33 -9.38
C TRP A 129 9.62 10.48 -7.87
N THR A 130 9.12 9.55 -7.05
CA THR A 130 9.42 9.54 -5.61
C THR A 130 10.89 9.23 -5.32
N VAL A 131 11.57 8.44 -6.17
CA VAL A 131 13.04 8.27 -6.09
C VAL A 131 13.75 9.58 -6.40
N VAL A 132 13.35 10.28 -7.48
CA VAL A 132 13.94 11.58 -7.85
C VAL A 132 13.77 12.59 -6.71
N ALA A 133 12.56 12.72 -6.16
CA ALA A 133 12.27 13.61 -5.04
C ALA A 133 13.13 13.29 -3.80
N MET A 134 13.27 12.01 -3.48
CA MET A 134 14.13 11.56 -2.37
C MET A 134 15.60 11.92 -2.60
N LEU A 135 16.13 11.71 -3.82
CA LEU A 135 17.51 12.07 -4.16
C LEU A 135 17.73 13.59 -4.10
N GLN A 136 16.74 14.39 -4.52
CA GLN A 136 16.77 15.85 -4.36
C GLN A 136 16.81 16.26 -2.89
N ASN A 137 15.97 15.64 -2.05
CA ASN A 137 15.97 15.89 -0.60
C ASN A 137 17.32 15.57 0.06
N ILE A 138 18.01 14.52 -0.39
CA ILE A 138 19.32 14.12 0.19
C ILE A 138 20.39 15.21 0.02
N VAL A 139 20.33 15.99 -1.07
CA VAL A 139 21.33 17.03 -1.38
C VAL A 139 20.84 18.46 -1.13
N SER A 140 19.56 18.63 -0.78
CA SER A 140 18.94 19.93 -0.59
C SER A 140 19.18 20.47 0.83
N PRO A 141 19.40 21.78 1.02
CA PRO A 141 19.41 22.41 2.34
C PRO A 141 18.02 22.47 2.99
N VAL A 142 16.96 22.29 2.20
CA VAL A 142 15.56 22.28 2.66
C VAL A 142 14.91 20.98 2.20
N VAL A 143 14.31 20.25 3.13
CA VAL A 143 13.64 18.97 2.87
C VAL A 143 12.16 19.06 3.22
N PHE A 144 11.36 18.30 2.47
CA PHE A 144 9.95 18.05 2.76
C PHE A 144 9.81 16.63 3.31
#